data_AF-A0A970K3F0-F1
#
_entry.id   AF-A0A970K3F0-F1
#
_cell.length_a   1.000
_cell.length_b   1.000
_cell.length_c   1.000
_cell.angle_alpha   90.00
_cell.angle_beta   90.00
_cell.angle_gamma   90.00
#
_symmetry.space_group_name_H-M   'P 1'
#
loop_
_entity.id
_entity.type
_entity.pdbx_description
1 polymer ?
#
loop_
_entity_poly.entity_id
_entity_poly.type
_entity_poly.pdbx_seq_one_letter_code
_entity_poly.pdbx_strand_id
1 'polypeptide(L)'
;MRKIFCFLICLLIATATFSACVSDDAKIGNLHGETQAKYADLSKQANAMMKETITVPVPPSTSVSCPNEAESQSLNEFQETFNAPEGPLCAQMLEMQRQLQLLGAEPSYEREAALMDRLGQKALALIKEYGQDVEKVPAIAMVAIKTAADIELLGSDQYGRSADLTKAISVMYENAIEELFAMLVDEHDYGTVHTILETARASLLLSDTSGVDTDEIINRLQKALHFELTINYYYEQTGNHRWVEQAVFDVEAVFEGSEIGNISGSGSGSMLSFIWDDEPELSVTAPDFPVQAVFTKFNPCDATVELRLTPFHPLTETLHTDGESMDWPLLKTSWEVAFTENLQEDGFYRF
;
A
#
# COMPACT_ATOMS: atom_id res chain seq x y z
N MET A 1 -37.72 -32.70 -79.83
CA MET A 1 -37.50 -32.90 -78.37
C MET A 1 -36.36 -32.03 -77.83
N ARG A 2 -36.47 -30.70 -77.92
CA ARG A 2 -35.44 -29.77 -77.40
C ARG A 2 -36.00 -28.50 -76.74
N LYS A 3 -37.34 -28.37 -76.66
CA LYS A 3 -38.04 -27.23 -76.06
C LYS A 3 -38.77 -27.55 -74.75
N ILE A 4 -38.89 -28.83 -74.39
CA ILE A 4 -39.55 -29.26 -73.14
C ILE A 4 -38.54 -29.34 -71.97
N PHE A 5 -37.24 -29.50 -72.27
CA PHE A 5 -36.20 -29.64 -71.25
C PHE A 5 -35.76 -28.30 -70.61
N CYS A 6 -35.90 -27.17 -71.31
CA CYS A 6 -35.57 -25.85 -70.75
C CYS A 6 -36.62 -25.34 -69.74
N PHE A 7 -37.90 -25.69 -69.90
CA PHE A 7 -38.94 -25.22 -69.00
C PHE A 7 -38.91 -25.93 -67.64
N LEU A 8 -38.44 -27.18 -67.59
CA LEU A 8 -38.36 -27.94 -66.34
C LEU A 8 -37.14 -27.54 -65.47
N ILE A 9 -36.03 -27.14 -66.08
CA ILE A 9 -34.83 -26.70 -65.36
C ILE A 9 -35.02 -25.29 -64.79
N CYS A 10 -35.71 -24.38 -65.51
CA CYS A 10 -36.02 -23.06 -64.96
C CYS A 10 -37.03 -23.10 -63.80
N LEU A 11 -37.93 -24.09 -63.77
CA LEU A 11 -38.87 -24.23 -62.64
C LEU A 11 -38.20 -24.81 -61.39
N LEU A 12 -37.23 -25.73 -61.54
CA LEU A 12 -36.51 -26.31 -60.41
C LEU A 12 -35.46 -25.37 -59.79
N ILE A 13 -34.95 -24.40 -60.55
CA ILE A 13 -34.03 -23.37 -60.02
C ILE A 13 -34.80 -22.23 -59.31
N ALA A 14 -36.07 -22.00 -59.66
CA ALA A 14 -36.89 -20.97 -59.01
C ALA A 14 -37.53 -21.43 -57.68
N THR A 15 -37.64 -22.74 -57.43
CA THR A 15 -38.22 -23.27 -56.17
C THR A 15 -37.19 -23.76 -55.16
N ALA A 16 -35.90 -23.79 -55.51
CA ALA A 16 -34.83 -24.20 -54.59
C ALA A 16 -34.16 -23.04 -53.84
N THR A 17 -34.48 -21.77 -54.17
CA THR A 17 -33.92 -20.58 -53.50
C THR A 17 -34.84 -19.95 -52.45
N PHE A 18 -35.94 -20.62 -52.07
CA PHE A 18 -36.89 -20.10 -51.07
C PHE A 18 -36.99 -20.92 -49.77
N SER A 19 -36.09 -21.88 -49.52
CA SER A 19 -36.17 -22.70 -48.31
C SER A 19 -34.87 -22.88 -47.53
N ALA A 20 -33.94 -21.94 -47.68
CA ALA A 20 -32.72 -21.91 -46.84
C ALA A 20 -32.50 -20.58 -46.06
N CYS A 21 -33.48 -19.65 -46.03
CA CYS A 21 -33.37 -18.40 -45.23
C CYS A 21 -34.41 -18.24 -44.11
N VAL A 22 -35.41 -19.10 -43.96
CA VAL A 22 -36.50 -18.85 -42.97
C VAL A 22 -36.23 -19.48 -41.59
N SER A 23 -35.36 -20.50 -41.52
CA SER A 23 -35.11 -21.24 -40.28
C SER A 23 -34.14 -20.51 -39.33
N ASP A 24 -33.12 -19.85 -39.86
CA ASP A 24 -32.15 -19.12 -39.03
C ASP A 24 -32.72 -17.77 -38.56
N ASP A 25 -33.51 -17.10 -39.39
CA ASP A 25 -34.20 -15.85 -39.02
C ASP A 25 -35.27 -16.03 -37.94
N ALA A 26 -36.02 -17.14 -37.93
CA ALA A 26 -37.02 -17.39 -36.89
C ALA A 26 -36.38 -17.67 -35.52
N LYS A 27 -35.21 -18.33 -35.48
CA LYS A 27 -34.46 -18.58 -34.24
C LYS A 27 -33.81 -17.30 -33.72
N ILE A 28 -33.22 -16.49 -34.61
CA ILE A 28 -32.66 -15.18 -34.27
C ILE A 28 -33.77 -14.24 -33.77
N GLY A 29 -34.93 -14.23 -34.43
CA GLY A 29 -36.09 -13.44 -34.01
C GLY A 29 -36.65 -13.86 -32.64
N ASN A 30 -36.73 -15.17 -32.37
CA ASN A 30 -37.14 -15.68 -31.06
C ASN A 30 -36.12 -15.30 -29.97
N LEU A 31 -34.82 -15.46 -30.24
CA LEU A 31 -33.77 -15.10 -29.29
C LEU A 31 -33.78 -13.59 -29.01
N HIS A 32 -33.97 -12.76 -30.04
CA HIS A 32 -34.12 -11.30 -29.87
C HIS A 32 -35.32 -10.97 -28.98
N GLY A 33 -36.48 -11.59 -29.21
CA GLY A 33 -37.68 -11.40 -28.39
C GLY A 33 -37.48 -11.82 -26.93
N GLU A 34 -36.83 -12.95 -26.69
CA GLU A 34 -36.51 -13.45 -25.34
C GLU A 34 -35.52 -12.53 -24.61
N THR A 35 -34.44 -12.11 -25.26
CA THR A 35 -33.45 -11.21 -24.66
C THR A 35 -34.05 -9.84 -24.38
N GLN A 36 -34.92 -9.32 -25.25
CA GLN A 36 -35.62 -8.06 -25.02
C GLN A 36 -36.60 -8.16 -23.84
N ALA A 37 -37.32 -9.27 -23.72
CA ALA A 37 -38.22 -9.51 -22.58
C ALA A 37 -37.44 -9.61 -21.26
N LYS A 38 -36.28 -10.28 -21.24
CA LYS A 38 -35.39 -10.34 -20.08
C LYS A 38 -34.85 -8.96 -19.71
N TYR A 39 -34.38 -8.19 -20.69
CA TYR A 39 -33.92 -6.82 -20.46
C TYR A 39 -35.03 -5.93 -19.89
N ALA A 40 -36.26 -6.06 -20.41
CA ALA A 40 -37.42 -5.33 -19.90
C ALA A 40 -37.79 -5.71 -18.46
N ASP A 41 -37.57 -6.96 -18.06
CA ASP A 41 -37.76 -7.41 -16.68
C ASP A 41 -36.70 -6.83 -15.74
N LEU A 42 -35.41 -6.96 -16.09
CA LEU A 42 -34.30 -6.35 -15.34
C LEU A 42 -34.47 -4.83 -15.20
N SER A 43 -34.93 -4.19 -16.27
CA SER A 43 -35.31 -2.78 -16.31
C SER A 43 -36.39 -2.41 -15.27
N LYS A 44 -37.40 -3.26 -15.06
CA LYS A 44 -38.41 -3.05 -14.02
C LYS A 44 -37.81 -3.21 -12.63
N GLN A 45 -36.93 -4.19 -12.44
CA GLN A 45 -36.22 -4.40 -11.18
C GLN A 45 -35.36 -3.18 -10.83
N ALA A 46 -34.62 -2.63 -11.81
CA ALA A 46 -33.83 -1.41 -11.64
C ALA A 46 -34.72 -0.22 -11.23
N ASN A 47 -35.85 -0.03 -11.90
CA ASN A 47 -36.79 1.05 -11.56
C ASN A 47 -37.42 0.91 -10.17
N ALA A 48 -37.60 -0.32 -9.67
CA ALA A 48 -38.07 -0.56 -8.31
C ALA A 48 -36.97 -0.19 -7.30
N MET A 49 -35.76 -0.68 -7.53
CA MET A 49 -34.59 -0.41 -6.70
C MET A 49 -34.23 1.08 -6.61
N MET A 50 -34.34 1.83 -7.70
CA MET A 50 -34.06 3.28 -7.70
C MET A 50 -35.00 4.07 -6.78
N LYS A 51 -36.14 3.50 -6.35
CA LYS A 51 -37.06 4.12 -5.39
C LYS A 51 -36.73 3.79 -3.94
N GLU A 52 -35.90 2.79 -3.70
CA GLU A 52 -35.48 2.39 -2.37
C GLU A 52 -34.42 3.35 -1.84
N THR A 53 -34.36 3.51 -0.51
CA THR A 53 -33.31 4.32 0.12
C THR A 53 -31.94 3.65 -0.05
N ILE A 54 -30.90 4.45 -0.28
CA ILE A 54 -29.53 3.93 -0.35
C ILE A 54 -29.12 3.48 1.05
N THR A 55 -28.84 2.19 1.21
CA THR A 55 -28.31 1.62 2.45
C THR A 55 -26.80 1.49 2.35
N VAL A 56 -26.08 1.99 3.33
CA VAL A 56 -24.62 2.00 3.37
C VAL A 56 -24.13 0.88 4.29
N PRO A 57 -23.36 -0.12 3.81
CA PRO A 57 -22.78 -1.13 4.68
C PRO A 57 -21.62 -0.55 5.49
N VAL A 58 -21.39 -1.06 6.71
CA VAL A 58 -20.25 -0.65 7.52
C VAL A 58 -18.96 -1.26 6.94
N PRO A 59 -17.93 -0.45 6.63
CA PRO A 59 -16.63 -0.98 6.19
C PRO A 59 -15.93 -1.78 7.28
N PRO A 60 -15.22 -2.87 6.93
CA PRO A 60 -14.31 -3.54 7.85
C PRO A 60 -13.13 -2.61 8.16
N SER A 61 -12.63 -2.67 9.40
CA SER A 61 -11.34 -2.09 9.76
C SER A 61 -10.22 -2.99 9.24
N THR A 62 -9.19 -2.38 8.66
CA THR A 62 -7.95 -3.03 8.25
C THR A 62 -6.78 -2.38 8.99
N SER A 63 -5.80 -3.19 9.38
CA SER A 63 -4.53 -2.73 9.95
C SER A 63 -3.83 -1.81 8.97
N VAL A 64 -3.64 -0.56 9.37
CA VAL A 64 -2.95 0.45 8.55
C VAL A 64 -1.45 0.46 8.76
N SER A 65 -0.95 -0.22 9.77
CA SER A 65 0.48 -0.23 10.10
C SER A 65 1.17 -1.47 9.53
N CYS A 66 0.54 -2.63 9.65
CA CYS A 66 1.07 -3.90 9.19
C CYS A 66 -0.08 -4.76 8.66
N PRO A 67 -0.37 -4.71 7.34
CA PRO A 67 -1.48 -5.42 6.74
C PRO A 67 -1.33 -6.93 6.94
N ASN A 68 -2.44 -7.62 7.24
CA ASN A 68 -2.44 -9.08 7.42
C ASN A 68 -3.26 -9.75 6.31
N GLU A 69 -2.81 -10.91 5.81
CA GLU A 69 -3.51 -11.68 4.77
C GLU A 69 -4.98 -12.00 5.13
N ALA A 70 -5.29 -12.18 6.42
CA ALA A 70 -6.64 -12.45 6.91
C ALA A 70 -7.66 -11.33 6.57
N GLU A 71 -7.17 -10.09 6.35
CA GLU A 71 -8.01 -8.93 6.04
C GLU A 71 -8.59 -9.01 4.63
N SER A 72 -7.93 -9.73 3.72
CA SER A 72 -8.34 -9.89 2.31
C SER A 72 -9.72 -10.54 2.15
N GLN A 73 -10.06 -11.51 3.00
CA GLN A 73 -11.38 -12.16 2.94
C GLN A 73 -12.49 -11.20 3.35
N SER A 74 -12.28 -10.42 4.41
CA SER A 74 -13.25 -9.44 4.90
C SER A 74 -13.52 -8.34 3.88
N LEU A 75 -12.49 -7.92 3.14
CA LEU A 75 -12.60 -6.93 2.07
C LEU A 75 -13.45 -7.44 0.90
N ASN A 76 -13.28 -8.71 0.49
CA ASN A 76 -14.10 -9.31 -0.57
C ASN A 76 -15.58 -9.40 -0.17
N GLU A 77 -15.88 -9.84 1.05
CA GLU A 77 -17.26 -9.91 1.57
C GLU A 77 -17.90 -8.51 1.65
N PHE A 78 -17.11 -7.51 2.07
CA PHE A 78 -17.55 -6.12 2.06
C PHE A 78 -17.83 -5.61 0.65
N GLN A 79 -16.95 -5.90 -0.32
CA GLN A 79 -17.14 -5.51 -1.72
C GLN A 79 -18.41 -6.10 -2.31
N GLU A 80 -18.71 -7.37 -2.05
CA GLU A 80 -19.95 -8.01 -2.50
C GLU A 80 -21.18 -7.34 -1.88
N THR A 81 -21.13 -7.07 -0.57
CA THR A 81 -22.22 -6.41 0.18
C THR A 81 -22.43 -4.97 -0.29
N PHE A 82 -21.35 -4.25 -0.57
CA PHE A 82 -21.40 -2.89 -1.12
C PHE A 82 -21.98 -2.86 -2.52
N ASN A 83 -21.61 -3.80 -3.38
CA ASN A 83 -22.13 -3.85 -4.74
C ASN A 83 -23.58 -4.33 -4.81
N ALA A 84 -24.08 -5.02 -3.78
CA ALA A 84 -25.45 -5.50 -3.78
C ALA A 84 -26.46 -4.37 -3.43
N PRO A 85 -27.61 -4.32 -4.13
CA PRO A 85 -28.00 -5.10 -5.32
C PRO A 85 -27.61 -4.46 -6.67
N GLU A 86 -27.10 -3.22 -6.70
CA GLU A 86 -26.89 -2.43 -7.91
C GLU A 86 -25.92 -3.09 -8.92
N GLY A 87 -24.75 -3.54 -8.45
CA GLY A 87 -23.68 -4.12 -9.27
C GLY A 87 -24.11 -5.39 -10.02
N PRO A 88 -24.62 -6.44 -9.33
CA PRO A 88 -25.12 -7.64 -9.99
C PRO A 88 -26.26 -7.37 -10.98
N LEU A 89 -27.15 -6.41 -10.69
CA LEU A 89 -28.22 -6.03 -11.60
C LEU A 89 -27.68 -5.33 -12.85
N CYS A 90 -26.76 -4.38 -12.68
CA CYS A 90 -26.13 -3.68 -13.80
C CYS A 90 -25.35 -4.66 -14.70
N ALA A 91 -24.60 -5.60 -14.12
CA ALA A 91 -23.86 -6.62 -14.88
C ALA A 91 -24.78 -7.49 -15.74
N GLN A 92 -25.93 -7.91 -15.19
CA GLN A 92 -26.94 -8.67 -15.95
C GLN A 92 -27.55 -7.83 -17.08
N MET A 93 -27.82 -6.55 -16.84
CA MET A 93 -28.34 -5.63 -17.85
C MET A 93 -27.35 -5.41 -18.99
N LEU A 94 -26.06 -5.19 -18.68
CA LEU A 94 -24.99 -5.08 -19.67
C LEU A 94 -24.83 -6.35 -20.51
N GLU A 95 -24.94 -7.53 -19.90
CA GLU A 95 -24.88 -8.79 -20.64
C GLU A 95 -26.05 -8.92 -21.61
N MET A 96 -27.27 -8.55 -21.20
CA MET A 96 -28.43 -8.56 -22.09
C MET A 96 -28.30 -7.52 -23.21
N GLN A 97 -27.75 -6.33 -22.94
CA GLN A 97 -27.45 -5.33 -23.97
C GLN A 97 -26.43 -5.83 -24.98
N ARG A 98 -25.35 -6.48 -24.51
CA ARG A 98 -24.35 -7.10 -25.39
C ARG A 98 -24.98 -8.16 -26.30
N GLN A 99 -25.87 -8.98 -25.76
CA GLN A 99 -26.61 -9.98 -26.55
C GLN A 99 -27.55 -9.33 -27.57
N LEU A 100 -28.27 -8.27 -27.18
CA LEU A 100 -29.13 -7.52 -28.12
C LEU A 100 -28.30 -6.88 -29.24
N GLN A 101 -27.14 -6.33 -28.93
CA GLN A 101 -26.22 -5.75 -29.91
C GLN A 101 -25.71 -6.79 -30.91
N LEU A 102 -25.36 -8.00 -30.43
CA LEU A 102 -24.98 -9.12 -31.30
C LEU A 102 -26.13 -9.57 -32.21
N LEU A 103 -27.38 -9.31 -31.82
CA LEU A 103 -28.59 -9.59 -32.59
C LEU A 103 -29.04 -8.39 -33.46
N GLY A 104 -28.24 -7.32 -33.53
CA GLY A 104 -28.47 -6.17 -34.40
C GLY A 104 -29.28 -5.03 -33.80
N ALA A 105 -29.52 -5.03 -32.49
CA ALA A 105 -30.13 -3.89 -31.80
C ALA A 105 -29.11 -2.79 -31.50
N GLU A 106 -29.56 -1.54 -31.49
CA GLU A 106 -28.75 -0.41 -31.03
C GLU A 106 -28.70 -0.40 -29.50
N PRO A 107 -27.50 -0.33 -28.89
CA PRO A 107 -27.37 -0.35 -27.44
C PRO A 107 -27.81 0.98 -26.81
N SER A 108 -28.42 0.90 -25.63
CA SER A 108 -28.72 2.05 -24.78
C SER A 108 -28.40 1.70 -23.33
N TYR A 109 -27.53 2.50 -22.70
CA TYR A 109 -26.99 2.23 -21.36
C TYR A 109 -27.53 3.17 -20.27
N GLU A 110 -28.63 3.87 -20.53
CA GLU A 110 -29.16 4.90 -19.61
C GLU A 110 -29.50 4.34 -18.22
N ARG A 111 -29.99 3.10 -18.15
CA ARG A 111 -30.40 2.48 -16.88
C ARG A 111 -29.21 1.94 -16.11
N GLU A 112 -28.25 1.38 -16.82
CA GLU A 112 -26.95 0.93 -16.32
C GLU A 112 -26.18 2.10 -15.74
N ALA A 113 -26.16 3.24 -16.44
CA ALA A 113 -25.60 4.50 -15.94
C ALA A 113 -26.31 4.99 -14.68
N ALA A 114 -27.65 4.91 -14.61
CA ALA A 114 -28.41 5.30 -13.42
C ALA A 114 -28.12 4.38 -12.21
N LEU A 115 -27.94 3.07 -12.43
CA LEU A 115 -27.53 2.13 -11.38
C LEU A 115 -26.12 2.44 -10.88
N MET A 116 -25.19 2.76 -11.78
CA MET A 116 -23.82 3.13 -11.39
C MET A 116 -23.74 4.51 -10.72
N ASP A 117 -24.54 5.49 -11.14
CA ASP A 117 -24.63 6.77 -10.40
C ASP A 117 -25.14 6.54 -8.97
N ARG A 118 -26.14 5.67 -8.79
CA ARG A 118 -26.62 5.29 -7.46
C ARG A 118 -25.54 4.60 -6.64
N LEU A 119 -24.77 3.69 -7.23
CA LEU A 119 -23.61 3.05 -6.56
C LEU A 119 -22.55 4.10 -6.19
N GLY A 120 -22.33 5.11 -7.04
CA GLY A 120 -21.45 6.24 -6.74
C GLY A 120 -21.97 7.11 -5.59
N GLN A 121 -23.27 7.37 -5.52
CA GLN A 121 -23.88 8.04 -4.36
C GLN A 121 -23.69 7.25 -3.06
N LYS A 122 -23.79 5.91 -3.14
CA LYS A 122 -23.52 5.00 -2.01
C LYS A 122 -22.06 5.10 -1.55
N ALA A 123 -21.10 5.14 -2.48
CA ALA A 123 -19.68 5.36 -2.16
C ALA A 123 -19.40 6.75 -1.56
N LEU A 124 -20.02 7.81 -2.07
CA LEU A 124 -19.89 9.14 -1.46
C LEU A 124 -20.47 9.19 -0.05
N ALA A 125 -21.57 8.49 0.19
CA ALA A 125 -22.15 8.35 1.53
C ALA A 125 -21.20 7.59 2.48
N LEU A 126 -20.54 6.52 2.00
CA LEU A 126 -19.50 5.82 2.77
C LEU A 126 -18.36 6.75 3.18
N ILE A 127 -17.79 7.50 2.23
CA ILE A 127 -16.69 8.44 2.50
C ILE A 127 -17.13 9.48 3.53
N LYS A 128 -18.36 9.98 3.43
CA LYS A 128 -18.89 10.97 4.38
C LYS A 128 -19.08 10.40 5.79
N GLU A 129 -19.54 9.16 5.91
CA GLU A 129 -19.87 8.55 7.20
C GLU A 129 -18.64 7.94 7.90
N TYR A 130 -17.73 7.34 7.15
CA TYR A 130 -16.61 6.55 7.67
C TYR A 130 -15.23 7.02 7.18
N GLY A 131 -15.14 7.95 6.24
CA GLY A 131 -13.85 8.37 5.64
C GLY A 131 -12.94 9.19 6.56
N GLN A 132 -13.31 9.39 7.82
CA GLN A 132 -12.42 9.95 8.85
C GLN A 132 -11.78 8.86 9.72
N ASP A 133 -12.20 7.59 9.57
CA ASP A 133 -11.64 6.47 10.29
C ASP A 133 -10.57 5.82 9.41
N VAL A 134 -9.29 6.07 9.75
CA VAL A 134 -8.14 5.64 8.96
C VAL A 134 -8.13 4.14 8.70
N GLU A 135 -8.58 3.31 9.64
CA GLU A 135 -8.63 1.85 9.45
C GLU A 135 -9.67 1.43 8.40
N LYS A 136 -10.68 2.26 8.13
CA LYS A 136 -11.72 1.98 7.13
C LYS A 136 -11.38 2.54 5.75
N VAL A 137 -10.42 3.46 5.66
CA VAL A 137 -10.03 4.12 4.41
C VAL A 137 -9.67 3.12 3.31
N PRO A 138 -8.90 2.04 3.54
CA PRO A 138 -8.57 1.08 2.48
C PRO A 138 -9.81 0.38 1.89
N ALA A 139 -10.74 -0.04 2.75
CA ALA A 139 -11.98 -0.69 2.30
C ALA A 139 -12.88 0.26 1.50
N ILE A 140 -13.02 1.51 1.96
CA ILE A 140 -13.80 2.55 1.28
C ILE A 140 -13.16 2.90 -0.07
N ALA A 141 -11.85 3.12 -0.10
CA ALA A 141 -11.13 3.47 -1.32
C ALA A 141 -11.25 2.37 -2.38
N MET A 142 -11.11 1.10 -2.00
CA MET A 142 -11.26 -0.04 -2.92
C MET A 142 -12.59 0.00 -3.67
N VAL A 143 -13.72 0.15 -2.95
CA VAL A 143 -15.04 0.15 -3.59
C VAL A 143 -15.33 1.45 -4.34
N ALA A 144 -14.84 2.59 -3.83
CA ALA A 144 -15.07 3.90 -4.45
C ALA A 144 -14.27 4.07 -5.76
N ILE A 145 -12.98 3.66 -5.78
CA ILE A 145 -12.14 3.67 -6.98
C ILE A 145 -12.74 2.75 -8.05
N LYS A 146 -13.14 1.53 -7.66
CA LYS A 146 -13.78 0.59 -8.58
C LYS A 146 -15.06 1.20 -9.18
N THR A 147 -15.90 1.83 -8.36
CA THR A 147 -17.14 2.45 -8.81
C THR A 147 -16.88 3.61 -9.77
N ALA A 148 -15.90 4.47 -9.48
CA ALA A 148 -15.50 5.55 -10.37
C ALA A 148 -15.03 5.03 -11.73
N ALA A 149 -14.15 4.00 -11.73
CA ALA A 149 -13.68 3.35 -12.95
C ALA A 149 -14.83 2.69 -13.74
N ASP A 150 -15.76 2.02 -13.07
CA ASP A 150 -16.92 1.38 -13.72
C ASP A 150 -17.85 2.43 -14.36
N ILE A 151 -18.05 3.60 -13.73
CA ILE A 151 -18.79 4.74 -14.31
C ILE A 151 -18.11 5.27 -15.57
N GLU A 152 -16.78 5.47 -15.54
CA GLU A 152 -16.01 5.94 -16.69
C GLU A 152 -16.03 4.96 -17.85
N LEU A 153 -15.88 3.66 -17.56
CA LEU A 153 -15.91 2.59 -18.57
C LEU A 153 -17.26 2.46 -19.26
N LEU A 154 -18.37 2.79 -18.58
CA LEU A 154 -19.69 2.87 -19.21
C LEU A 154 -19.81 4.06 -20.18
N GLY A 155 -18.93 5.04 -20.10
CA GLY A 155 -18.92 6.23 -20.96
C GLY A 155 -20.13 7.15 -20.75
N SER A 156 -20.83 7.01 -19.63
CA SER A 156 -22.06 7.75 -19.33
C SER A 156 -22.03 8.32 -17.91
N ASP A 157 -21.20 9.35 -17.71
CA ASP A 157 -21.14 10.10 -16.46
C ASP A 157 -21.92 11.42 -16.56
N GLN A 158 -23.25 11.31 -16.59
CA GLN A 158 -24.13 12.47 -16.81
C GLN A 158 -23.99 13.55 -15.73
N TYR A 159 -23.56 13.18 -14.52
CA TYR A 159 -23.51 14.06 -13.35
C TYR A 159 -22.10 14.37 -12.86
N GLY A 160 -21.04 13.87 -13.53
CA GLY A 160 -19.66 14.03 -13.06
C GLY A 160 -19.34 13.22 -11.80
N ARG A 161 -20.08 12.12 -11.57
CA ARG A 161 -19.98 11.28 -10.38
C ARG A 161 -18.61 10.63 -10.24
N SER A 162 -17.97 10.23 -11.34
CA SER A 162 -16.62 9.66 -11.27
C SER A 162 -15.64 10.70 -10.73
N ALA A 163 -15.68 11.91 -11.30
CA ALA A 163 -14.82 13.01 -10.85
C ALA A 163 -15.09 13.41 -9.38
N ASP A 164 -16.36 13.44 -8.97
CA ASP A 164 -16.74 13.69 -7.57
C ASP A 164 -16.18 12.63 -6.61
N LEU A 165 -16.26 11.34 -6.99
CA LEU A 165 -15.71 10.23 -6.21
C LEU A 165 -14.19 10.35 -6.09
N THR A 166 -13.51 10.48 -7.22
CA THR A 166 -12.05 10.59 -7.29
C THR A 166 -11.55 11.75 -6.41
N LYS A 167 -12.23 12.90 -6.48
CA LYS A 167 -11.93 14.04 -5.60
C LYS A 167 -12.18 13.74 -4.12
N ALA A 168 -13.31 13.10 -3.79
CA ALA A 168 -13.63 12.76 -2.41
C ALA A 168 -12.62 11.76 -1.81
N ILE A 169 -12.13 10.81 -2.62
CA ILE A 169 -11.11 9.83 -2.21
C ILE A 169 -9.76 10.52 -1.98
N SER A 170 -9.36 11.44 -2.87
CA SER A 170 -8.12 12.22 -2.68
C SER A 170 -8.15 13.02 -1.37
N VAL A 171 -9.26 13.72 -1.07
CA VAL A 171 -9.43 14.44 0.20
C VAL A 171 -9.44 13.48 1.41
N MET A 172 -10.04 12.30 1.26
CA MET A 172 -10.03 11.26 2.30
C MET A 172 -8.61 10.81 2.62
N TYR A 173 -7.79 10.55 1.60
CA TYR A 173 -6.38 10.21 1.77
C TYR A 173 -5.56 11.36 2.38
N GLU A 174 -5.80 12.60 1.97
CA GLU A 174 -5.15 13.77 2.57
C GLU A 174 -5.41 13.86 4.09
N ASN A 175 -6.65 13.63 4.53
CA ASN A 175 -6.96 13.62 5.95
C ASN A 175 -6.32 12.43 6.68
N ALA A 176 -6.28 11.26 6.04
CA ALA A 176 -5.68 10.06 6.61
C ALA A 176 -4.18 10.22 6.88
N ILE A 177 -3.45 10.99 6.05
CA ILE A 177 -2.01 11.25 6.24
C ILE A 177 -1.73 11.88 7.59
N GLU A 178 -2.55 12.83 8.04
CA GLU A 178 -2.34 13.51 9.32
C GLU A 178 -2.51 12.58 10.52
N GLU A 179 -3.53 11.72 10.48
CA GLU A 179 -3.76 10.74 11.55
C GLU A 179 -2.70 9.63 11.53
N LEU A 180 -2.25 9.18 10.36
CA LEU A 180 -1.11 8.26 10.25
C LEU A 180 0.19 8.88 10.80
N PHE A 181 0.44 10.17 10.56
CA PHE A 181 1.58 10.86 11.19
C PHE A 181 1.44 10.98 12.70
N ALA A 182 0.22 11.16 13.22
CA ALA A 182 -0.02 11.14 14.66
C ALA A 182 0.30 9.76 15.25
N MET A 183 -0.13 8.66 14.60
CA MET A 183 0.26 7.30 15.00
C MET A 183 1.78 7.10 14.97
N LEU A 184 2.46 7.59 13.93
CA LEU A 184 3.92 7.50 13.81
C LEU A 184 4.66 8.23 14.95
N VAL A 185 4.25 9.47 15.25
CA VAL A 185 4.99 10.36 16.15
C VAL A 185 4.56 10.18 17.62
N ASP A 186 3.27 10.11 17.87
CA ASP A 186 2.71 10.09 19.23
C ASP A 186 2.64 8.67 19.79
N GLU A 187 2.39 7.66 18.94
CA GLU A 187 2.26 6.25 19.35
C GLU A 187 3.51 5.42 19.03
N HIS A 188 4.51 6.00 18.34
CA HIS A 188 5.70 5.31 17.85
C HIS A 188 5.38 4.12 16.95
N ASP A 189 4.26 4.18 16.21
CA ASP A 189 3.88 3.14 15.26
C ASP A 189 4.61 3.33 13.92
N TYR A 190 5.84 2.84 13.86
CA TYR A 190 6.69 2.91 12.67
C TYR A 190 6.16 2.08 11.49
N GLY A 191 5.18 1.18 11.69
CA GLY A 191 4.52 0.44 10.61
C GLY A 191 3.80 1.36 9.63
N THR A 192 3.33 2.51 10.12
CA THR A 192 2.58 3.50 9.32
C THR A 192 3.41 4.20 8.23
N VAL A 193 4.75 4.15 8.27
CA VAL A 193 5.61 4.90 7.34
C VAL A 193 5.31 4.56 5.88
N HIS A 194 5.15 3.26 5.57
CA HIS A 194 4.83 2.83 4.21
C HIS A 194 3.44 3.33 3.80
N THR A 195 2.46 3.19 4.67
CA THR A 195 1.08 3.60 4.44
C THR A 195 0.95 5.11 4.23
N ILE A 196 1.73 5.93 4.93
CA ILE A 196 1.81 7.39 4.69
C ILE A 196 2.23 7.66 3.25
N LEU A 197 3.29 7.00 2.76
CA LEU A 197 3.80 7.18 1.41
C LEU A 197 2.82 6.68 0.33
N GLU A 198 2.20 5.52 0.56
CA GLU A 198 1.19 4.98 -0.36
C GLU A 198 -0.04 5.89 -0.43
N THR A 199 -0.50 6.38 0.71
CA THR A 199 -1.64 7.31 0.82
C THR A 199 -1.36 8.63 0.11
N ALA A 200 -0.17 9.20 0.31
CA ALA A 200 0.29 10.41 -0.38
C ALA A 200 0.28 10.23 -1.89
N ARG A 201 0.86 9.13 -2.37
CA ARG A 201 0.91 8.79 -3.79
C ARG A 201 -0.49 8.56 -4.36
N ALA A 202 -1.35 7.86 -3.65
CA ALA A 202 -2.72 7.61 -4.07
C ALA A 202 -3.50 8.92 -4.23
N SER A 203 -3.36 9.87 -3.29
CA SER A 203 -4.01 11.19 -3.41
C SER A 203 -3.54 11.95 -4.65
N LEU A 204 -2.23 12.00 -4.89
CA LEU A 204 -1.64 12.65 -6.07
C LEU A 204 -2.10 12.02 -7.41
N LEU A 205 -2.25 10.69 -7.44
CA LEU A 205 -2.72 9.99 -8.64
C LEU A 205 -4.20 10.25 -8.93
N LEU A 206 -5.00 10.49 -7.89
CA LEU A 206 -6.43 10.72 -8.02
C LEU A 206 -6.73 12.19 -8.33
N SER A 207 -5.92 13.15 -7.87
CA SER A 207 -6.18 14.56 -8.12
C SER A 207 -4.95 15.36 -8.52
N ASP A 208 -5.02 15.97 -9.71
CA ASP A 208 -4.07 17.01 -10.18
C ASP A 208 -4.07 18.27 -9.28
N THR A 209 -5.09 18.42 -8.42
CA THR A 209 -5.23 19.50 -7.45
C THR A 209 -5.04 19.03 -6.01
N SER A 210 -4.46 17.85 -5.80
CA SER A 210 -4.15 17.37 -4.46
C SER A 210 -3.28 18.40 -3.73
N GLY A 211 -3.58 18.62 -2.45
CA GLY A 211 -2.79 19.46 -1.57
C GLY A 211 -1.50 18.78 -1.09
N VAL A 212 -1.26 17.53 -1.47
CA VAL A 212 -0.12 16.74 -1.04
C VAL A 212 1.17 17.24 -1.70
N ASP A 213 2.17 17.57 -0.87
CA ASP A 213 3.54 17.81 -1.30
C ASP A 213 4.41 16.62 -0.85
N THR A 214 4.89 15.83 -1.81
CA THR A 214 5.72 14.64 -1.53
C THR A 214 7.03 15.00 -0.84
N ASP A 215 7.65 16.13 -1.20
CA ASP A 215 8.90 16.56 -0.58
C ASP A 215 8.63 16.99 0.88
N GLU A 216 7.50 17.65 1.14
CA GLU A 216 7.08 17.97 2.51
C GLU A 216 6.84 16.70 3.35
N ILE A 217 6.15 15.70 2.78
CA ILE A 217 5.90 14.41 3.46
C ILE A 217 7.20 13.68 3.76
N ILE A 218 8.12 13.58 2.78
CA ILE A 218 9.42 12.94 2.99
C ILE A 218 10.20 13.68 4.08
N ASN A 219 10.26 15.01 4.02
CA ASN A 219 10.94 15.80 5.05
C ASN A 219 10.32 15.61 6.45
N ARG A 220 9.00 15.46 6.54
CA ARG A 220 8.30 15.20 7.81
C ARG A 220 8.57 13.79 8.32
N LEU A 221 8.60 12.78 7.44
CA LEU A 221 8.99 11.41 7.78
C LEU A 221 10.44 11.34 8.26
N GLN A 222 11.36 12.04 7.61
CA GLN A 222 12.77 12.10 8.05
C GLN A 222 12.91 12.66 9.46
N LYS A 223 12.17 13.74 9.77
CA LYS A 223 12.14 14.32 11.13
C LYS A 223 11.51 13.38 12.15
N ALA A 224 10.50 12.62 11.75
CA ALA A 224 9.85 11.64 12.63
C ALA A 224 10.73 10.41 12.88
N LEU A 225 11.57 10.03 11.91
CA LEU A 225 12.52 8.92 11.99
C LEU A 225 13.93 9.41 12.36
N HIS A 226 13.98 10.30 13.34
CA HIS A 226 15.19 10.77 14.00
C HIS A 226 15.28 10.11 15.37
N PHE A 227 16.39 9.43 15.64
CA PHE A 227 16.59 8.72 16.90
C PHE A 227 17.91 9.11 17.55
N GLU A 228 17.91 9.26 18.87
CA GLU A 228 19.14 9.28 19.65
C GLU A 228 19.56 7.84 19.93
N LEU A 229 20.69 7.41 19.37
CA LEU A 229 21.25 6.09 19.59
C LEU A 229 22.29 6.15 20.69
N THR A 230 22.10 5.32 21.73
CA THR A 230 23.10 5.08 22.77
C THR A 230 23.60 3.63 22.68
N ILE A 231 24.90 3.46 22.44
CA ILE A 231 25.56 2.16 22.43
C ILE A 231 26.51 2.10 23.60
N ASN A 232 26.41 1.03 24.39
CA ASN A 232 27.34 0.76 25.48
C ASN A 232 28.07 -0.55 25.20
N TYR A 233 29.39 -0.53 25.26
CA TYR A 233 30.22 -1.72 25.22
C TYR A 233 30.82 -1.97 26.60
N TYR A 234 30.51 -3.15 27.15
CA TYR A 234 30.99 -3.60 28.44
C TYR A 234 31.98 -4.73 28.22
N TYR A 235 33.23 -4.52 28.59
CA TYR A 235 34.27 -5.53 28.49
C TYR A 235 34.79 -5.88 29.88
N GLU A 236 34.89 -7.17 30.15
CA GLU A 236 35.41 -7.70 31.40
C GLU A 236 36.51 -8.73 31.10
N GLN A 237 37.70 -8.48 31.64
CA GLN A 237 38.82 -9.41 31.57
C GLN A 237 39.07 -10.00 32.96
N THR A 238 39.06 -11.33 33.04
CA THR A 238 39.44 -12.11 34.24
C THR A 238 38.65 -11.83 35.53
N GLY A 239 37.51 -11.15 35.45
CA GLY A 239 36.62 -10.89 36.59
C GLY A 239 37.02 -9.72 37.48
N ASN A 240 38.18 -9.11 37.23
CA ASN A 240 38.76 -8.05 38.07
C ASN A 240 39.13 -6.79 37.27
N HIS A 241 39.12 -6.84 35.94
CA HIS A 241 39.29 -5.68 35.06
C HIS A 241 38.02 -5.41 34.27
N ARG A 242 37.50 -4.19 34.33
CA ARG A 242 36.25 -3.81 33.68
C ARG A 242 36.40 -2.50 32.94
N TRP A 243 35.95 -2.47 31.70
CA TRP A 243 35.87 -1.29 30.86
C TRP A 243 34.43 -1.02 30.45
N VAL A 244 34.11 0.26 30.37
CA VAL A 244 32.83 0.74 29.83
C VAL A 244 33.12 1.78 28.78
N GLU A 245 32.70 1.52 27.56
CA GLU A 245 32.70 2.49 26.47
C GLU A 245 31.26 2.86 26.12
N GLN A 246 31.05 4.12 25.74
CA GLN A 246 29.76 4.62 25.32
C GLN A 246 29.91 5.54 24.12
N ALA A 247 28.98 5.40 23.17
CA ALA A 247 28.74 6.38 22.13
C ALA A 247 27.28 6.82 22.17
N VAL A 248 27.06 8.12 22.05
CA VAL A 248 25.73 8.75 21.94
C VAL A 248 25.73 9.63 20.70
N PHE A 249 24.81 9.39 19.78
CA PHE A 249 24.68 10.18 18.57
C PHE A 249 23.32 10.03 17.92
N ASP A 250 22.97 11.03 17.12
CA ASP A 250 21.76 11.04 16.32
C ASP A 250 21.89 10.13 15.10
N VAL A 251 20.83 9.40 14.80
CA VAL A 251 20.66 8.65 13.56
C VAL A 251 19.37 9.10 12.87
N GLU A 252 19.43 9.26 11.56
CA GLU A 252 18.33 9.79 10.76
C GLU A 252 18.05 8.88 9.56
N ALA A 253 16.77 8.72 9.22
CA ALA A 253 16.37 8.01 8.02
C ALA A 253 16.71 8.81 6.75
N VAL A 254 17.35 8.14 5.79
CA VAL A 254 17.56 8.67 4.44
C VAL A 254 16.55 8.02 3.52
N PHE A 255 15.74 8.82 2.82
CA PHE A 255 14.80 8.32 1.83
C PHE A 255 15.43 8.34 0.44
N GLU A 256 15.32 7.23 -0.28
CA GLU A 256 15.74 7.10 -1.68
C GLU A 256 14.48 7.05 -2.54
N GLY A 257 13.94 8.23 -2.89
CA GLY A 257 12.64 8.32 -3.54
C GLY A 257 11.51 7.99 -2.56
N SER A 258 10.73 6.95 -2.86
CA SER A 258 9.57 6.52 -2.04
C SER A 258 9.87 5.32 -1.15
N GLU A 259 11.14 4.95 -0.97
CA GLU A 259 11.54 3.85 -0.09
C GLU A 259 12.39 4.40 1.06
N ILE A 260 12.19 3.83 2.25
CA ILE A 260 13.10 4.05 3.37
C ILE A 260 14.43 3.38 2.97
N GLY A 261 15.48 4.18 2.81
CA GLY A 261 16.83 3.68 2.60
C GLY A 261 17.43 3.24 3.93
N ASN A 262 18.65 3.71 4.21
CA ASN A 262 19.31 3.43 5.48
C ASN A 262 18.96 4.48 6.53
N ILE A 263 18.88 4.06 7.80
CA ILE A 263 18.91 4.99 8.94
C ILE A 263 20.36 5.04 9.40
N SER A 264 20.99 6.20 9.38
CA SER A 264 22.43 6.29 9.66
C SER A 264 22.79 7.54 10.43
N GLY A 265 23.89 7.46 11.15
CA GLY A 265 24.43 8.57 11.92
C GLY A 265 25.87 8.32 12.32
N SER A 266 26.55 9.40 12.67
CA SER A 266 27.94 9.37 13.13
C SER A 266 28.10 10.21 14.37
N GLY A 267 29.04 9.78 15.22
CA GLY A 267 29.30 10.38 16.50
C GLY A 267 30.66 10.01 17.06
N SER A 268 30.78 10.17 18.36
CA SER A 268 32.01 9.89 19.09
C SER A 268 31.74 8.90 20.21
N GLY A 269 32.50 7.80 20.22
CA GLY A 269 32.63 6.90 21.35
C GLY A 269 33.68 7.42 22.32
N SER A 270 33.49 7.13 23.61
CA SER A 270 34.40 7.51 24.68
C SER A 270 34.47 6.38 25.70
N MET A 271 35.62 6.24 26.34
CA MET A 271 35.75 5.35 27.49
C MET A 271 35.23 6.08 28.73
N LEU A 272 34.14 5.57 29.31
CA LEU A 272 33.51 6.15 30.49
C LEU A 272 34.24 5.76 31.78
N SER A 273 34.69 4.50 31.87
CA SER A 273 35.35 4.01 33.07
C SER A 273 36.23 2.80 32.80
N PHE A 274 37.29 2.72 33.60
CA PHE A 274 38.10 1.54 33.80
C PHE A 274 38.16 1.24 35.31
N ILE A 275 38.01 -0.03 35.69
CA ILE A 275 38.12 -0.49 37.07
C ILE A 275 39.02 -1.71 37.11
N TRP A 276 40.04 -1.68 37.96
CA TRP A 276 40.84 -2.83 38.35
C TRP A 276 40.66 -3.07 39.86
N ASP A 277 40.00 -4.16 40.23
CA ASP A 277 39.64 -4.44 41.63
C ASP A 277 40.86 -4.71 42.53
N ASP A 278 41.91 -5.35 41.99
CA ASP A 278 43.13 -5.68 42.74
C ASP A 278 44.13 -4.52 42.82
N GLU A 279 44.12 -3.58 41.87
CA GLU A 279 45.02 -2.44 41.79
C GLU A 279 44.24 -1.13 41.49
N PRO A 280 43.46 -0.61 42.45
CA PRO A 280 42.55 0.52 42.23
C PRO A 280 43.28 1.86 41.99
N GLU A 281 44.57 1.93 42.30
CA GLU A 281 45.45 3.07 41.99
C GLU A 281 45.78 3.19 40.50
N LEU A 282 45.61 2.11 39.73
CA LEU A 282 45.84 2.13 38.30
C LEU A 282 44.68 2.81 37.57
N SER A 283 45.02 3.58 36.54
CA SER A 283 44.02 4.21 35.68
C SER A 283 44.38 4.01 34.22
N VAL A 284 43.35 3.84 33.40
CA VAL A 284 43.48 3.81 31.95
C VAL A 284 42.82 5.07 31.42
N THR A 285 43.45 5.69 30.42
CA THR A 285 42.83 6.74 29.62
C THR A 285 42.85 6.36 28.16
N ALA A 286 41.84 6.82 27.42
CA ALA A 286 41.74 6.62 25.98
C ALA A 286 41.17 7.90 25.35
N PRO A 287 41.63 8.30 24.16
CA PRO A 287 40.99 9.37 23.42
C PRO A 287 39.63 8.92 22.92
N ASP A 288 38.74 9.88 22.70
CA ASP A 288 37.49 9.64 22.00
C ASP A 288 37.75 9.13 20.57
N PHE A 289 36.83 8.34 20.04
CA PHE A 289 36.96 7.69 18.74
C PHE A 289 35.71 7.85 17.88
N PRO A 290 35.84 7.97 16.55
CA PRO A 290 34.69 8.10 15.68
C PRO A 290 33.89 6.80 15.63
N VAL A 291 32.57 6.91 15.73
CA VAL A 291 31.63 5.79 15.56
C VAL A 291 30.61 6.16 14.50
N GLN A 292 30.31 5.24 13.60
CA GLN A 292 29.20 5.34 12.66
C GLN A 292 28.29 4.13 12.82
N ALA A 293 26.98 4.38 12.91
CA ALA A 293 25.96 3.34 12.81
C ALA A 293 25.17 3.46 11.53
N VAL A 294 24.87 2.31 10.95
CA VAL A 294 23.97 2.17 9.81
C VAL A 294 22.99 1.05 10.12
N PHE A 295 21.72 1.40 10.22
CA PHE A 295 20.64 0.44 10.27
C PHE A 295 20.15 0.17 8.85
N THR A 296 20.07 -1.13 8.53
CA THR A 296 19.56 -1.62 7.25
C THR A 296 18.41 -2.58 7.51
N LYS A 297 17.60 -2.86 6.48
CA LYS A 297 16.44 -3.77 6.58
C LYS A 297 15.51 -3.41 7.75
N PHE A 298 15.26 -2.12 7.93
CA PHE A 298 14.31 -1.63 8.92
C PHE A 298 12.91 -2.13 8.56
N ASN A 299 12.42 -3.12 9.30
CA ASN A 299 11.10 -3.69 9.14
C ASN A 299 10.33 -3.58 10.47
N PRO A 300 9.51 -2.54 10.62
CA PRO A 300 8.76 -2.30 11.85
C PRO A 300 7.70 -3.37 12.10
N CYS A 301 7.17 -4.02 11.06
CA CYS A 301 6.14 -5.06 11.21
C CYS A 301 6.65 -6.36 11.83
N ASP A 302 7.91 -6.69 11.60
CA ASP A 302 8.58 -7.82 12.25
C ASP A 302 9.38 -7.39 13.50
N ALA A 303 9.36 -6.10 13.83
CA ALA A 303 10.22 -5.47 14.84
C ALA A 303 11.71 -5.81 14.65
N THR A 304 12.17 -5.89 13.40
CA THR A 304 13.55 -6.24 13.06
C THR A 304 14.29 -5.07 12.42
N VAL A 305 15.56 -4.96 12.75
CA VAL A 305 16.52 -4.08 12.10
C VAL A 305 17.89 -4.72 12.16
N GLU A 306 18.70 -4.51 11.13
CA GLU A 306 20.08 -4.98 11.09
C GLU A 306 21.02 -3.81 11.40
N LEU A 307 21.83 -3.95 12.44
CA LEU A 307 22.76 -2.91 12.87
C LEU A 307 24.15 -3.16 12.29
N ARG A 308 24.75 -2.12 11.72
CA ARG A 308 26.13 -2.13 11.26
C ARG A 308 26.90 -1.00 11.95
N LEU A 309 28.05 -1.32 12.52
CA LEU A 309 28.89 -0.38 13.27
C LEU A 309 30.32 -0.35 12.72
N THR A 310 30.94 0.82 12.69
CA THR A 310 32.40 0.91 12.57
C THR A 310 33.08 0.28 13.79
N PRO A 311 34.41 0.03 13.76
CA PRO A 311 35.12 -0.42 14.95
C PRO A 311 34.79 0.47 16.16
N PHE A 312 34.41 -0.16 17.27
CA PHE A 312 33.99 0.51 18.50
C PHE A 312 35.06 0.32 19.56
N HIS A 313 36.16 1.06 19.39
CA HIS A 313 37.28 1.10 20.32
C HIS A 313 38.16 2.32 19.98
N PRO A 314 38.94 2.84 20.94
CA PRO A 314 39.95 3.85 20.68
C PRO A 314 41.12 3.30 19.84
N LEU A 315 41.85 4.20 19.18
CA LEU A 315 43.08 3.82 18.44
C LEU A 315 44.24 3.48 19.37
N THR A 316 44.25 4.06 20.56
CA THR A 316 45.31 3.91 21.57
C THR A 316 44.68 3.94 22.95
N GLU A 317 45.26 3.21 23.89
CA GLU A 317 44.85 3.17 25.29
C GLU A 317 46.11 3.33 26.13
N THR A 318 46.07 4.17 27.15
CA THR A 318 47.24 4.43 28.00
C THR A 318 46.96 3.98 29.41
N LEU A 319 47.72 3.00 29.89
CA LEU A 319 47.79 2.63 31.29
C LEU A 319 48.73 3.59 32.03
N HIS A 320 48.30 4.08 33.19
CA HIS A 320 49.09 4.92 34.07
C HIS A 320 49.44 4.16 35.36
N THR A 321 50.74 4.00 35.62
CA THR A 321 51.28 3.31 36.80
C THR A 321 52.44 4.13 37.39
N ASP A 322 52.38 4.54 38.66
CA ASP A 322 53.50 5.16 39.40
C ASP A 322 54.30 6.25 38.65
N GLY A 323 53.61 7.11 37.89
CA GLY A 323 54.22 8.20 37.13
C GLY A 323 54.79 7.80 35.76
N GLU A 324 54.66 6.54 35.38
CA GLU A 324 54.90 6.01 34.05
C GLU A 324 53.58 5.83 33.29
N SER A 325 53.65 5.96 31.97
CA SER A 325 52.53 5.75 31.05
C SER A 325 52.97 4.76 29.99
N MET A 326 52.15 3.74 29.73
CA MET A 326 52.43 2.75 28.69
C MET A 326 51.22 2.52 27.79
N ASP A 327 51.48 2.27 26.51
CA ASP A 327 50.45 1.89 25.54
C ASP A 327 49.92 0.49 25.88
N TRP A 328 48.60 0.37 25.97
CA TRP A 328 47.91 -0.84 26.40
C TRP A 328 46.61 -1.07 25.60
N PRO A 329 46.71 -1.40 24.29
CA PRO A 329 45.58 -1.43 23.34
C PRO A 329 44.67 -2.67 23.52
N LEU A 330 44.14 -2.86 24.73
CA LEU A 330 43.32 -4.00 25.10
C LEU A 330 41.90 -3.91 24.54
N LEU A 331 41.25 -2.76 24.58
CA LEU A 331 39.91 -2.56 24.02
C LEU A 331 39.91 -2.87 22.53
N LYS A 332 40.90 -2.33 21.79
CA LYS A 332 41.06 -2.66 20.36
C LYS A 332 41.20 -4.16 20.14
N THR A 333 42.14 -4.80 20.84
CA THR A 333 42.40 -6.24 20.68
C THR A 333 41.17 -7.05 21.06
N SER A 334 40.47 -6.66 22.13
CA SER A 334 39.27 -7.35 22.61
C SER A 334 38.13 -7.26 21.61
N TRP A 335 37.88 -6.08 21.03
CA TRP A 335 36.82 -5.85 20.07
C TRP A 335 37.07 -6.65 18.78
N GLU A 336 38.26 -6.49 18.20
CA GLU A 336 38.62 -7.15 16.94
C GLU A 336 38.54 -8.68 17.09
N VAL A 337 39.00 -9.24 18.21
CA VAL A 337 38.94 -10.69 18.47
C VAL A 337 37.51 -11.16 18.75
N ALA A 338 36.74 -10.44 19.56
CA ALA A 338 35.38 -10.83 19.93
C ALA A 338 34.43 -10.82 18.73
N PHE A 339 34.60 -9.86 17.82
CA PHE A 339 33.69 -9.63 16.69
C PHE A 339 34.33 -9.90 15.32
N THR A 340 35.41 -10.69 15.26
CA THR A 340 36.09 -11.02 13.99
C THR A 340 35.12 -11.58 12.94
N GLU A 341 34.18 -12.44 13.36
CA GLU A 341 33.21 -13.06 12.44
C GLU A 341 32.14 -12.09 11.94
N ASN A 342 31.95 -10.95 12.62
CA ASN A 342 30.98 -9.92 12.27
C ASN A 342 31.54 -8.91 11.26
N LEU A 343 32.86 -8.84 11.08
CA LEU A 343 33.53 -7.88 10.20
C LEU A 343 33.18 -8.13 8.73
N GLN A 344 32.71 -7.10 8.05
CA GLN A 344 32.36 -7.08 6.63
C GLN A 344 33.49 -6.45 5.79
N GLU A 345 33.47 -6.68 4.46
CA GLU A 345 34.50 -6.19 3.54
C GLU A 345 34.62 -4.65 3.49
N ASP A 346 33.56 -3.93 3.83
CA ASP A 346 33.51 -2.47 3.88
C ASP A 346 33.97 -1.87 5.22
N GLY A 347 34.45 -2.71 6.15
CA GLY A 347 35.00 -2.29 7.44
C GLY A 347 33.97 -2.11 8.56
N PHE A 348 32.70 -2.43 8.31
CA PHE A 348 31.67 -2.45 9.35
C PHE A 348 31.52 -3.84 9.99
N TYR A 349 31.16 -3.86 11.27
CA TYR A 349 30.73 -5.04 12.01
C TYR A 349 29.20 -5.15 11.93
N ARG A 350 28.68 -6.32 11.57
CA ARG A 350 27.24 -6.60 11.42
C ARG A 350 26.68 -7.30 12.66
N PHE A 351 25.60 -6.79 13.23
CA PHE A 351 24.95 -7.29 14.45
C PHE A 351 23.48 -7.64 14.22
#